data_AF-A0A183CQN4-F1
#
_entry.id   AF-A0A183CQN4-F1
#
_cell.length_a   1.000
_cell.length_b   1.000
_cell.length_c   1.000
_cell.angle_alpha   90.00
_cell.angle_beta   90.00
_cell.angle_gamma   90.00
#
_symmetry.space_group_name_H-M   'P 1'
#
loop_
_entity.id
_entity.type
_entity.pdbx_description
1 polymer ?
#
loop_
_entity_poly.entity_id
_entity_poly.type
_entity_poly.pdbx_seq_one_letter_code
_entity_poly.pdbx_strand_id
1 'polypeptide(L)'
;TFLNASTAANYIIVVTGEEAPADYVPFEEKNEQTWERLAFRRQDEHVWLMERGPILRDEKQWTEWKKEAVEGIHQKNVIVVFVDEI
;
A
#
# COMPACT_ATOMS: atom_id res chain seq x y z
N THR A 1 9.12 -9.40 -8.44
CA THR A 1 7.76 -8.82 -8.58
C THR A 1 6.82 -9.50 -7.61
N PHE A 2 5.67 -8.91 -7.27
CA PHE A 2 4.72 -9.51 -6.35
C PHE A 2 4.25 -10.90 -6.80
N LEU A 3 3.90 -11.05 -8.09
CA LEU A 3 3.43 -12.32 -8.67
C LEU A 3 4.48 -13.44 -8.68
N ASN A 4 5.77 -13.10 -8.73
CA ASN A 4 6.86 -14.08 -8.74
C ASN A 4 7.52 -14.24 -7.36
N ALA A 5 6.94 -13.66 -6.30
CA ALA A 5 7.48 -13.78 -4.95
C ALA A 5 7.32 -15.21 -4.44
N SER A 6 8.37 -15.77 -3.82
CA SER A 6 8.35 -17.08 -3.16
C SER A 6 8.20 -16.99 -1.64
N THR A 7 8.29 -15.78 -1.09
CA THR A 7 8.17 -15.49 0.35
C THR A 7 7.08 -14.47 0.59
N ALA A 8 6.31 -14.70 1.66
CA ALA A 8 5.30 -13.78 2.13
C ALA A 8 5.94 -12.55 2.84
N ALA A 9 5.31 -11.39 2.69
CA ALA A 9 5.66 -10.14 3.33
C ALA A 9 4.39 -9.30 3.58
N ASN A 10 4.35 -8.64 4.74
CA ASN A 10 3.24 -7.78 5.13
C ASN A 10 3.71 -6.34 5.27
N TYR A 11 3.11 -5.44 4.51
CA TYR A 11 3.40 -4.02 4.64
C TYR A 11 2.22 -3.16 4.18
N ILE A 12 2.17 -1.96 4.74
CA ILE A 12 1.34 -0.86 4.28
C ILE A 12 2.30 0.26 3.92
N ILE A 13 2.33 0.65 2.66
CA ILE A 13 3.08 1.81 2.19
C ILE A 13 2.08 2.94 1.97
N VAL A 14 2.40 4.09 2.55
CA VAL A 14 1.62 5.31 2.41
C VAL A 14 2.32 6.19 1.38
N VAL A 15 1.59 6.53 0.32
CA VAL A 15 2.05 7.39 -0.76
C VAL A 15 1.30 8.71 -0.64
N THR A 16 2.05 9.79 -0.40
CA THR A 16 1.50 11.14 -0.20
C THR A 16 2.27 12.16 -1.03
N GLY A 17 1.61 13.25 -1.40
CA GLY A 17 2.22 14.37 -2.10
C GLY A 17 1.19 15.44 -2.43
N GLU A 18 1.60 16.72 -2.49
CA GLU A 18 0.74 17.83 -2.95
C GLU A 18 0.25 17.58 -4.39
N GLU A 19 1.07 16.92 -5.21
CA GLU A 19 0.77 16.52 -6.58
C GLU A 19 0.54 15.01 -6.72
N ALA A 20 0.17 14.29 -5.65
CA ALA A 20 -0.15 12.87 -5.78
C ALA A 20 -1.16 12.71 -6.94
N PRO A 21 -0.76 12.13 -8.09
CA PRO A 21 -1.53 12.17 -9.32
C PRO A 21 -2.92 11.61 -9.03
N ALA A 22 -3.94 12.45 -9.19
CA ALA A 22 -5.34 12.03 -9.02
C ALA A 22 -5.72 10.91 -10.02
N ASP A 23 -4.89 10.74 -11.04
CA ASP A 23 -4.90 9.79 -12.15
C ASP A 23 -4.18 8.46 -11.87
N TYR A 24 -3.59 8.26 -10.69
CA TYR A 24 -3.18 6.93 -10.27
C TYR A 24 -4.32 5.91 -10.45
N VAL A 25 -4.00 4.76 -11.03
CA VAL A 25 -4.98 3.71 -11.32
C VAL A 25 -5.02 2.73 -10.15
N PRO A 26 -6.15 2.58 -9.44
CA PRO A 26 -6.29 1.58 -8.41
C PRO A 26 -6.18 0.17 -9.01
N PHE A 27 -5.55 -0.75 -8.28
CA PHE A 27 -5.49 -2.15 -8.68
C PHE A 27 -5.52 -3.09 -7.47
N GLU A 28 -5.87 -4.35 -7.73
CA GLU A 28 -5.76 -5.43 -6.78
C GLU A 28 -5.25 -6.67 -7.51
N GLU A 29 -4.15 -7.22 -7.01
CA GLU A 29 -3.52 -8.43 -7.52
C GLU A 29 -3.48 -9.48 -6.41
N LYS A 30 -3.60 -10.76 -6.78
CA LYS A 30 -3.49 -11.89 -5.85
C LYS A 30 -2.33 -12.78 -6.26
N ASN A 31 -1.56 -13.21 -5.27
CA ASN A 31 -0.54 -14.24 -5.44
C ASN A 31 -1.02 -15.50 -4.69
N GLU A 32 -1.47 -16.50 -5.43
CA GLU A 32 -1.96 -17.77 -4.88
C GLU A 32 -0.82 -18.65 -4.33
N GLN A 33 0.43 -18.44 -4.80
CA GLN A 33 1.60 -19.17 -4.30
C GLN A 33 1.95 -18.75 -2.88
N THR A 34 1.91 -17.45 -2.58
CA THR A 34 2.18 -16.92 -1.23
C THR A 34 0.92 -16.72 -0.39
N TRP A 35 -0.27 -16.92 -0.97
CA TRP A 35 -1.57 -16.64 -0.35
C TRP A 35 -1.75 -15.17 0.05
N GLU A 36 -1.24 -14.26 -0.78
CA GLU A 36 -1.23 -12.82 -0.53
C GLU A 36 -2.05 -12.02 -1.53
N ARG A 37 -2.38 -10.80 -1.13
CA ARG A 37 -2.99 -9.77 -1.93
C ARG A 37 -2.11 -8.53 -1.92
N LEU A 38 -1.94 -7.91 -3.07
CA LEU A 38 -1.38 -6.58 -3.23
C LEU A 38 -2.48 -5.65 -3.76
N ALA A 39 -2.85 -4.62 -3.01
CA ALA A 39 -3.85 -3.65 -3.43
C ALA A 39 -3.28 -2.24 -3.38
N PHE A 40 -3.53 -1.45 -4.41
CA PHE A 40 -3.23 -0.03 -4.45
C PHE A 40 -4.54 0.75 -4.58
N ARG A 41 -4.84 1.60 -3.60
CA ARG A 41 -6.10 2.34 -3.55
C ARG A 41 -5.97 3.70 -2.91
N ARG A 42 -6.77 4.65 -3.40
CA ARG A 42 -6.92 5.97 -2.81
C ARG A 42 -7.66 5.88 -1.47
N GLN A 43 -7.13 6.54 -0.44
CA GLN A 43 -7.80 6.72 0.86
C GLN A 43 -8.36 8.13 1.01
N ASP A 44 -7.64 9.14 0.51
CA ASP A 44 -8.05 10.54 0.53
C ASP A 44 -7.51 11.26 -0.72
N GLU A 45 -7.81 12.55 -0.89
CA GLU A 45 -7.40 13.37 -2.04
C GLU A 45 -5.89 13.29 -2.33
N HIS A 46 -5.07 13.30 -1.28
CA HIS A 46 -3.61 13.29 -1.36
C HIS A 46 -2.96 12.03 -0.81
N VAL A 47 -3.74 11.00 -0.47
CA VAL A 47 -3.26 9.80 0.22
C VAL A 47 -3.67 8.53 -0.50
N TRP A 48 -2.67 7.77 -0.93
CA TRP A 48 -2.82 6.44 -1.49
C TRP A 48 -2.15 5.40 -0.61
N LEU A 49 -2.74 4.22 -0.52
CA LEU A 49 -2.17 3.09 0.21
C LEU A 49 -1.88 1.93 -0.72
N MET A 50 -0.66 1.41 -0.60
CA MET A 50 -0.29 0.12 -1.14
C MET A 50 -0.20 -0.90 -0.01
N GLU A 51 -1.10 -1.88 -0.05
CA GLU A 51 -1.27 -2.90 0.97
C GLU A 51 -0.84 -4.25 0.43
N ARG A 52 0.22 -4.84 1.00
CA ARG A 52 0.55 -6.25 0.80
C ARG A 52 0.30 -7.03 2.07
N GLY A 53 -0.40 -8.15 1.98
CA GLY A 53 -0.56 -9.07 3.09
C GLY A 53 -1.41 -10.28 2.74
N PRO A 54 -1.81 -11.11 3.72
CA PRO A 54 -2.54 -12.34 3.46
C PRO A 54 -3.90 -12.07 2.82
N ILE A 55 -4.35 -12.97 1.94
CA ILE A 55 -5.71 -12.94 1.36
C ILE A 55 -6.76 -13.08 2.47
N LEU A 56 -6.50 -13.98 3.43
CA LEU A 56 -7.30 -14.17 4.63
C LEU A 56 -6.59 -13.47 5.80
N ARG A 57 -7.14 -12.33 6.24
CA ARG A 57 -6.57 -11.51 7.31
C ARG A 57 -7.64 -10.99 8.24
N ASP A 58 -7.21 -10.56 9.42
CA ASP A 58 -8.06 -9.81 10.35
C ASP A 58 -8.26 -8.39 9.83
N GLU A 59 -9.43 -8.14 9.22
CA GLU A 59 -9.79 -6.82 8.69
C GLU A 59 -9.86 -5.72 9.76
N LYS A 60 -10.12 -6.09 11.03
CA LYS A 60 -10.10 -5.12 12.13
C LYS A 60 -8.68 -4.65 12.41
N GLN A 61 -7.75 -5.60 12.58
CA GLN A 61 -6.33 -5.29 12.77
C GLN A 61 -5.77 -4.49 11.58
N TRP A 62 -6.12 -4.86 10.35
CA TRP A 62 -5.69 -4.12 9.16
C TRP A 62 -6.23 -2.70 9.13
N THR A 63 -7.46 -2.49 9.59
CA THR A 63 -8.07 -1.16 9.69
C THR A 63 -7.34 -0.30 10.71
N GLU A 64 -6.94 -0.86 11.85
CA GLU A 64 -6.13 -0.17 12.86
C GLU A 64 -4.75 0.20 12.30
N TRP A 65 -4.03 -0.72 11.67
CA TRP A 65 -2.72 -0.43 11.08
C TRP A 65 -2.77 0.59 9.94
N LYS A 66 -3.82 0.56 9.09
CA LYS A 66 -4.01 1.58 8.05
C LYS A 66 -4.19 2.96 8.67
N LYS A 67 -4.99 3.05 9.73
CA LYS A 67 -5.21 4.31 10.45
C LYS A 67 -3.91 4.82 11.05
N GLU A 68 -3.16 3.96 11.75
CA GLU A 68 -1.85 4.30 12.34
C GLU A 68 -0.86 4.76 11.27
N ALA A 69 -0.82 4.10 10.10
CA ALA A 69 0.07 4.46 9.02
C ALA A 69 -0.23 5.86 8.45
N VAL A 70 -1.51 6.19 8.25
CA VAL A 70 -1.94 7.52 7.77
C VAL A 70 -1.69 8.60 8.84
N GLU A 71 -2.05 8.36 10.10
CA GLU A 71 -1.75 9.30 11.20
C GLU A 71 -0.23 9.48 11.39
N GLY A 72 0.54 8.44 11.10
CA GLY A 72 1.99 8.39 11.19
C GLY A 72 2.75 9.05 10.03
N ILE A 73 2.08 9.57 8.99
CA ILE A 73 2.74 10.28 7.87
C ILE A 73 3.65 11.41 8.36
N HIS A 74 3.26 12.07 9.46
CA HIS A 74 4.03 13.16 10.06
C HIS A 74 5.21 12.67 10.93
N GLN A 75 5.45 11.37 11.05
CA GLN A 75 6.53 10.77 11.82
C GLN A 75 7.71 10.38 10.90
N LYS A 76 8.93 10.45 11.44
CA LYS A 76 10.22 10.57 10.72
C LYS A 76 10.67 9.36 9.85
N ASN A 77 9.81 8.40 9.56
CA ASN A 77 10.12 7.23 8.71
C ASN A 77 9.45 7.36 7.33
N VAL A 78 9.67 8.49 6.66
CA VAL A 78 9.17 8.74 5.30
C VAL A 78 10.22 8.33 4.29
N ILE A 79 9.87 7.42 3.38
CA ILE A 79 10.67 7.11 2.18
C ILE A 79 10.06 7.88 1.02
N VAL A 80 10.78 8.88 0.51
CA VAL A 80 10.37 9.63 -0.69
C VAL A 80 10.84 8.87 -1.91
N VAL A 81 9.90 8.44 -2.76
CA VAL A 81 10.19 7.79 -4.04
C VAL A 81 9.87 8.78 -5.14
N PHE A 82 10.88 9.12 -5.95
CA PHE A 82 10.68 9.90 -7.17
C PHE A 82 10.36 8.93 -8.31
N VAL A 83 9.24 9.16 -8.98
CA VAL A 83 8.84 8.41 -10.17
C VAL A 83 9.01 9.36 -11.34
N ASP A 84 10.03 9.12 -12.16
CA ASP A 84 10.19 9.84 -13.43
C ASP A 84 9.29 9.18 -14.48
N GLU A 85 8.55 9.99 -15.24
CA GLU A 85 7.86 9.53 -16.45
C GLU A 85 8.91 9.11 -17.49
N ILE A 86 8.84 7.85 -17.96
CA ILE A 86 9.70 7.29 -19.03
C ILE A 86 8.98 7.41 -20.37
#